data_AF-A0A1B6KPA6-F1
#
_entry.id   AF-A0A1B6KPA6-F1
#
_cell.length_a   1.000
_cell.length_b   1.000
_cell.length_c   1.000
_cell.angle_alpha   90.00
_cell.angle_beta   90.00
_cell.angle_gamma   90.00
#
_symmetry.space_group_name_H-M   'P 1'
#
loop_
_entity.id
_entity.type
_entity.pdbx_description
1 polymer ?
#
loop_
_entity_poly.entity_id
_entity_poly.type
_entity_poly.pdbx_seq_one_letter_code
_entity_poly.pdbx_strand_id
1 'polypeptide(L)'
;MISRRLFTVLLQIVWLCLTVWCYQDKDEFHEELMIKPLASGHVYSYFQFTTLWNKSQLHNIFDHCHLFPPPLGELIDRFSVRELHISLTEGLWRHEGWGYPVIDAPPGAELWVWFKPGTQNVDKNWKELNGALSGLLCASLNFIDSSNSMS
;
A
#
# COMPACT_ATOMS: atom_id res chain seq x y z
N MET A 1 -3.21 47.10 -33.76
CA MET A 1 -4.21 46.23 -33.06
C MET A 1 -3.82 44.75 -33.00
N ILE A 2 -3.09 44.20 -33.98
CA ILE A 2 -2.66 42.78 -34.00
C ILE A 2 -1.73 42.39 -32.82
N SER A 3 -0.73 43.22 -32.47
CA SER A 3 0.27 42.81 -31.46
C SER A 3 -0.28 42.70 -30.04
N ARG A 4 -1.29 43.52 -29.71
CA ARG A 4 -1.98 43.46 -28.40
C ARG A 4 -2.79 42.18 -28.23
N ARG A 5 -3.45 41.69 -29.31
CA ARG A 5 -4.20 40.43 -29.29
C ARG A 5 -3.29 39.22 -29.17
N LEU A 6 -2.12 39.27 -29.81
CA LEU A 6 -1.11 38.21 -29.75
C LEU A 6 -0.49 38.08 -28.35
N PHE A 7 -0.22 39.22 -27.70
CA PHE A 7 0.30 39.25 -26.33
C PHE A 7 -0.71 38.73 -25.30
N THR A 8 -2.01 39.08 -25.44
CA THR A 8 -3.06 38.55 -24.55
C THR A 8 -3.27 37.04 -24.72
N VAL A 9 -3.16 36.52 -25.94
CA VAL A 9 -3.28 35.07 -26.20
C VAL A 9 -2.09 34.33 -25.60
N LEU A 10 -0.87 34.84 -25.74
CA LEU A 10 0.32 34.28 -25.10
C LEU A 10 0.20 34.26 -23.57
N LEU A 11 -0.31 35.34 -22.96
CA LEU A 11 -0.56 35.40 -21.51
C LEU A 11 -1.60 34.37 -21.05
N GLN A 12 -2.66 34.16 -21.83
CA GLN A 12 -3.67 33.14 -21.54
C GLN A 12 -3.13 31.71 -21.67
N ILE A 13 -2.29 31.44 -22.68
CA ILE A 13 -1.65 30.13 -22.86
C ILE A 13 -0.67 29.86 -21.72
N VAL A 14 0.14 30.84 -21.31
CA VAL A 14 1.05 30.70 -20.16
C VAL A 14 0.26 30.45 -18.87
N TRP A 15 -0.85 31.16 -18.66
CA TRP A 15 -1.72 30.94 -17.50
C TRP A 15 -2.35 29.55 -17.50
N LEU A 16 -2.85 29.07 -18.64
CA LEU A 16 -3.34 27.70 -18.81
C LEU A 16 -2.24 26.65 -18.56
N CYS A 17 -1.04 26.82 -19.11
CA CYS A 17 0.09 25.92 -18.87
C CYS A 17 0.50 25.87 -17.40
N LEU A 18 0.50 27.01 -16.70
CA LEU A 18 0.80 27.06 -15.26
C LEU A 18 -0.26 26.32 -14.42
N THR A 19 -1.54 26.38 -14.81
CA THR A 19 -2.61 25.66 -14.09
C THR A 19 -2.57 24.15 -14.30
N VAL A 20 -2.17 23.67 -15.48
CA VAL A 20 -2.09 22.24 -15.79
C VAL A 20 -0.90 21.58 -15.09
N TRP A 21 0.20 22.31 -14.88
CA TRP A 21 1.39 21.77 -14.23
C TRP A 21 1.24 21.48 -12.73
N CYS A 22 0.16 21.92 -12.09
CA CYS A 22 -0.04 21.82 -10.64
C CYS A 22 -1.05 20.74 -10.22
N TYR A 23 -1.49 19.84 -11.12
CA TYR A 23 -2.29 18.69 -10.72
C TYR A 23 -1.37 17.61 -10.12
N GLN A 24 -1.11 17.73 -8.82
CA GLN A 24 -0.40 16.72 -8.06
C GLN A 24 -1.40 15.72 -7.51
N ASP A 25 -1.33 14.48 -7.98
CA ASP A 25 -2.05 13.38 -7.37
C ASP A 25 -1.56 13.23 -5.92
N LYS A 26 -2.49 12.96 -4.99
CA LYS A 26 -2.21 12.94 -3.54
C LYS A 26 -1.86 11.53 -3.08
N ASP A 27 -1.03 10.83 -3.85
CA ASP A 27 -0.46 9.56 -3.47
C ASP A 27 1.03 9.69 -3.16
N GLU A 28 1.47 9.04 -2.09
CA GLU A 28 2.87 9.01 -1.65
C GLU A 28 3.31 7.57 -1.54
N PHE A 29 4.53 7.28 -2.00
CA PHE A 29 5.16 5.96 -1.91
C PHE A 29 6.54 6.10 -1.28
N HIS A 30 6.80 5.31 -0.25
CA HIS A 30 8.07 5.23 0.46
C HIS A 30 8.58 3.79 0.46
N GLU A 31 9.85 3.61 0.11
CA GLU A 31 10.53 2.31 0.06
C GLU A 31 11.81 2.36 0.88
N GLU A 32 12.03 1.33 1.69
CA GLU A 32 13.25 1.16 2.48
C GLU A 32 13.79 -0.26 2.30
N LEU A 33 15.09 -0.34 1.98
CA LEU A 33 15.82 -1.59 1.83
C LEU A 33 17.06 -1.57 2.71
N MET A 34 17.20 -2.59 3.55
CA MET A 34 18.40 -2.84 4.32
C MET A 34 18.92 -4.25 4.07
N ILE A 35 20.21 -4.35 3.75
CA ILE A 35 20.92 -5.62 3.62
C ILE A 35 22.12 -5.59 4.56
N LYS A 36 22.19 -6.57 5.48
CA LYS A 36 23.22 -6.65 6.50
C LYS A 36 23.79 -8.08 6.58
N PRO A 37 25.09 -8.29 6.31
CA PRO A 37 25.73 -9.56 6.60
C PRO A 37 25.80 -9.77 8.11
N LEU A 38 25.48 -10.97 8.56
CA LEU A 38 25.53 -11.37 9.97
C LEU A 38 26.82 -12.14 10.25
N ALA A 39 27.30 -12.07 11.49
CA ALA A 39 28.50 -12.79 11.92
C ALA A 39 28.37 -14.33 11.77
N SER A 40 27.13 -14.82 11.71
CA SER A 40 26.78 -16.22 11.47
C SER A 40 26.97 -16.66 10.01
N GLY A 41 27.34 -15.76 9.09
CA GLY A 41 27.43 -16.01 7.64
C GLY A 41 26.09 -15.90 6.90
N HIS A 42 24.98 -15.60 7.59
CA HIS A 42 23.68 -15.35 6.97
C HIS A 42 23.59 -13.89 6.49
N VAL A 43 22.64 -13.60 5.61
CA VAL A 43 22.33 -12.24 5.16
C VAL A 43 20.96 -11.85 5.68
N TYR A 44 20.89 -10.78 6.46
CA TYR A 44 19.62 -10.16 6.83
C TYR A 44 19.21 -9.19 5.73
N SER A 45 18.07 -9.46 5.10
CA SER A 45 17.43 -8.60 4.11
C SER A 45 16.08 -8.12 4.65
N TYR A 46 15.88 -6.80 4.68
CA TYR A 46 14.66 -6.17 5.14
C TYR A 46 14.15 -5.20 4.07
N PHE A 47 12.87 -5.33 3.74
CA PHE A 47 12.18 -4.53 2.73
C PHE A 47 10.90 -3.96 3.36
N GLN A 48 10.70 -2.66 3.24
CA GLN A 48 9.48 -1.99 3.66
C GLN A 48 8.96 -1.12 2.54
N PHE A 49 7.67 -1.30 2.24
CA PHE A 49 6.95 -0.52 1.24
C PHE A 49 5.75 0.12 1.93
N THR A 50 5.61 1.43 1.84
CA THR A 50 4.49 2.17 2.42
C THR A 50 3.88 3.04 1.34
N THR A 51 2.60 2.85 1.06
CA THR A 51 1.85 3.71 0.13
C THR A 51 0.72 4.40 0.86
N LEU A 52 0.73 5.73 0.86
CA LEU A 52 -0.38 6.54 1.35
C LEU A 52 -1.25 6.92 0.16
N TRP A 53 -2.50 6.46 0.19
CA TRP A 53 -3.44 6.69 -0.90
C TRP A 53 -4.67 7.45 -0.41
N ASN A 54 -4.66 8.77 -0.59
CA ASN A 54 -5.73 9.65 -0.12
C ASN A 54 -6.65 10.08 -1.26
N LYS A 55 -7.49 9.14 -1.75
CA LYS A 55 -8.57 9.45 -2.70
C LYS A 55 -9.89 9.61 -1.97
N SER A 56 -10.53 10.77 -2.17
CA SER A 56 -11.78 11.14 -1.49
C SER A 56 -12.99 10.32 -1.93
N GLN A 57 -12.93 9.62 -3.06
CA GLN A 57 -13.89 8.61 -3.50
C GLN A 57 -13.31 7.89 -4.71
N LEU A 58 -13.25 6.56 -4.68
CA LEU A 58 -13.02 5.74 -5.87
C LEU A 58 -14.30 5.76 -6.70
N HIS A 59 -14.49 6.82 -7.50
CA HIS A 59 -15.71 6.94 -8.29
C HIS A 59 -15.66 6.02 -9.51
N ASN A 60 -14.48 5.57 -9.95
CA ASN A 60 -14.35 4.60 -11.03
C ASN A 60 -13.26 3.55 -10.76
N ILE A 61 -13.57 2.30 -11.07
CA ILE A 61 -12.62 1.15 -11.11
C ILE A 61 -11.45 1.41 -12.10
N PHE A 62 -11.61 2.40 -13.00
CA PHE A 62 -10.63 2.83 -14.00
C PHE A 62 -9.92 4.14 -13.66
N ASP A 63 -10.09 4.65 -12.43
CA ASP A 63 -9.32 5.82 -12.00
C ASP A 63 -7.84 5.45 -12.04
N HIS A 64 -7.07 6.19 -12.83
CA HIS A 64 -5.66 5.92 -13.03
C HIS A 64 -4.99 5.97 -11.65
N CYS A 65 -4.35 4.87 -11.27
CA CYS A 65 -3.51 4.81 -10.09
C CYS A 65 -2.09 5.07 -10.55
N HIS A 66 -1.44 6.08 -9.96
CA HIS A 66 -0.07 6.41 -10.30
C HIS A 66 0.90 5.51 -9.53
N LEU A 67 0.77 5.45 -8.20
CA LEU A 67 1.68 4.69 -7.34
C LEU A 67 1.04 3.41 -6.76
N PHE A 68 -0.25 3.44 -6.45
CA PHE A 68 -0.92 2.30 -5.81
C PHE A 68 -1.23 1.18 -6.81
N PRO A 69 -0.87 -0.09 -6.55
CA PRO A 69 -1.12 -1.19 -7.48
C PRO A 69 -2.64 -1.44 -7.63
N PRO A 70 -3.18 -1.43 -8.87
CA PRO A 70 -4.61 -1.57 -9.11
C PRO A 70 -5.27 -2.81 -8.48
N PRO A 71 -4.64 -4.02 -8.49
CA PRO A 71 -5.24 -5.20 -7.87
C PRO A 71 -5.48 -5.03 -6.36
N LEU A 72 -4.56 -4.38 -5.62
CA LEU A 72 -4.80 -4.08 -4.21
C LEU A 72 -5.86 -3.00 -4.03
N GLY A 73 -5.93 -2.03 -4.94
CA GLY A 73 -6.93 -0.95 -4.90
C GLY A 73 -8.35 -1.51 -4.97
N GLU A 74 -8.59 -2.47 -5.86
CA GLU A 74 -9.87 -3.16 -6.00
C GLU A 74 -10.25 -3.92 -4.73
N LEU A 75 -9.31 -4.63 -4.11
CA LEU A 75 -9.56 -5.36 -2.86
C LEU A 75 -9.90 -4.42 -1.70
N ILE A 76 -9.14 -3.33 -1.56
CA ILE A 76 -9.35 -2.36 -0.48
C ILE A 76 -10.74 -1.72 -0.61
N ASP A 77 -11.15 -1.37 -1.82
CA ASP A 77 -12.48 -0.80 -2.05
C ASP A 77 -13.59 -1.83 -1.82
N ARG A 78 -13.49 -3.00 -2.45
CA ARG A 78 -14.49 -4.08 -2.38
C ARG A 78 -14.77 -4.54 -0.96
N PHE A 79 -13.74 -4.67 -0.12
CA PHE A 79 -13.88 -5.14 1.25
C PHE A 79 -14.00 -4.01 2.28
N SER A 80 -14.14 -2.76 1.84
CA SER A 80 -14.26 -1.58 2.71
C SER A 80 -13.10 -1.43 3.69
N VAL A 81 -11.89 -1.74 3.24
CA VAL A 81 -10.66 -1.57 4.00
C VAL A 81 -10.27 -0.09 4.01
N ARG A 82 -9.81 0.39 5.16
CA ARG A 82 -9.19 1.71 5.34
C ARG A 82 -7.68 1.62 5.31
N GLU A 83 -7.13 0.59 5.96
CA GLU A 83 -5.69 0.40 6.11
C GLU A 83 -5.39 -1.09 6.17
N LEU A 84 -4.30 -1.50 5.52
CA LEU A 84 -3.88 -2.88 5.31
C LEU A 84 -2.39 -2.98 5.57
N HIS A 85 -1.99 -3.89 6.44
CA HIS A 85 -0.59 -4.18 6.72
C HIS A 85 -0.32 -5.67 6.61
N ILE A 86 0.77 -6.01 5.92
CA ILE A 86 1.18 -7.37 5.64
C ILE A 86 2.67 -7.47 5.96
N SER A 87 3.04 -8.41 6.82
CA SER A 87 4.43 -8.77 7.09
C SER A 87 4.69 -10.18 6.58
N LEU A 88 5.72 -10.36 5.76
CA LEU A 88 6.17 -11.66 5.28
C LEU A 88 7.62 -11.88 5.72
N THR A 89 7.82 -12.89 6.57
CA THR A 89 9.12 -13.19 7.18
C THR A 89 9.52 -14.62 6.84
N GLU A 90 10.67 -14.78 6.22
CA GLU A 90 11.25 -16.10 5.99
C GLU A 90 12.11 -16.54 7.18
N GLY A 91 11.74 -17.67 7.78
CA GLY A 91 12.47 -18.25 8.91
C GLY A 91 12.19 -17.56 10.25
N LEU A 92 12.87 -18.06 11.29
CA LEU A 92 12.74 -17.53 12.66
C LEU A 92 13.94 -16.65 13.00
N TRP A 93 13.68 -15.44 13.50
CA TRP A 93 14.74 -14.53 13.91
C TRP A 93 15.44 -15.00 15.20
N ARG A 94 16.76 -15.18 15.12
CA ARG A 94 17.57 -15.66 16.26
C ARG A 94 18.17 -14.49 17.04
N HIS A 95 17.37 -13.94 17.95
CA HIS A 95 17.73 -12.78 18.79
C HIS A 95 19.09 -12.91 19.50
N GLU A 96 19.38 -14.09 20.08
CA GLU A 96 20.64 -14.32 20.81
C GLU A 96 21.89 -14.21 19.93
N GLY A 97 21.80 -14.61 18.65
CA GLY A 97 22.95 -14.67 17.75
C GLY A 97 23.03 -13.52 16.75
N TRP A 98 21.90 -12.93 16.39
CA TRP A 98 21.79 -11.91 15.35
C TRP A 98 21.49 -10.50 15.90
N GLY A 99 21.17 -10.40 17.19
CA GLY A 99 20.73 -9.16 17.83
C GLY A 99 19.27 -8.84 17.51
N TYR A 100 18.90 -7.56 17.63
CA TYR A 100 17.54 -7.10 17.32
C TYR A 100 17.39 -6.75 15.83
N PRO A 101 16.28 -7.14 15.19
CA PRO A 101 15.97 -6.71 13.83
C PRO A 101 15.56 -5.23 13.81
N VAL A 102 15.43 -4.64 12.62
CA VAL A 102 14.97 -3.23 12.47
C VAL A 102 13.51 -3.11 12.93
N ILE A 103 12.69 -4.05 12.46
CA ILE A 103 11.30 -4.24 12.89
C ILE A 103 11.16 -5.70 13.28
N ASP A 104 10.57 -5.95 14.45
CA ASP A 104 10.26 -7.30 14.90
C ASP A 104 8.99 -7.80 14.18
N ALA A 105 9.05 -9.01 13.63
CA ALA A 105 7.97 -9.62 12.89
C ALA A 105 7.96 -11.13 13.13
N PRO A 106 6.77 -11.75 13.26
CA PRO A 106 6.67 -13.19 13.46
C PRO A 106 7.14 -13.95 12.21
N PRO A 107 7.58 -15.21 12.36
CA PRO A 107 7.91 -16.07 11.22
C PRO A 107 6.66 -16.34 10.38
N GLY A 108 6.81 -16.40 9.07
CA GLY A 108 5.71 -16.69 8.15
C GLY A 108 5.00 -15.41 7.68
N ALA A 109 3.70 -15.30 7.94
CA ALA A 109 2.89 -14.18 7.50
C ALA A 109 2.05 -13.61 8.64
N GLU A 110 2.02 -12.29 8.73
CA GLU A 110 1.15 -11.52 9.63
C GLU A 110 0.34 -10.54 8.81
N LEU A 111 -0.92 -10.36 9.20
CA LEU A 111 -1.89 -9.52 8.51
C LEU A 111 -2.78 -8.84 9.53
N TRP A 112 -2.92 -7.52 9.40
CA TRP A 112 -3.94 -6.77 10.13
C TRP A 112 -4.54 -5.68 9.25
N VAL A 113 -5.80 -5.38 9.54
CA VAL A 113 -6.66 -4.56 8.68
C VAL A 113 -7.54 -3.69 9.53
N TRP A 114 -7.60 -2.39 9.20
CA TRP A 114 -8.64 -1.50 9.71
C TRP A 114 -9.74 -1.36 8.67
N PHE A 115 -10.97 -1.70 9.04
CA PHE A 115 -12.13 -1.48 8.19
C PHE A 115 -12.67 -0.06 8.32
N LYS A 116 -13.33 0.43 7.27
CA LYS A 116 -14.05 1.72 7.31
C LYS A 116 -15.20 1.65 8.35
N PRO A 117 -15.51 2.75 9.04
CA PRO A 117 -16.62 2.80 9.99
C PRO A 117 -17.94 2.53 9.25
N GLY A 118 -18.83 1.74 9.87
CA GLY A 118 -20.10 1.34 9.27
C GLY A 118 -20.02 0.14 8.31
N THR A 119 -18.85 -0.49 8.18
CA THR A 119 -18.72 -1.77 7.45
C THR A 119 -19.61 -2.83 8.09
N GLN A 120 -20.51 -3.41 7.29
CA GLN A 120 -21.37 -4.51 7.71
C GLN A 120 -20.64 -5.84 7.55
N ASN A 121 -20.88 -6.80 8.46
CA ASN A 121 -20.33 -8.16 8.40
C ASN A 121 -18.79 -8.22 8.27
N VAL A 122 -18.08 -7.59 9.22
CA VAL A 122 -16.60 -7.53 9.25
C VAL A 122 -15.96 -8.91 9.11
N ASP A 123 -16.47 -9.93 9.83
CA ASP A 123 -15.93 -11.30 9.78
C ASP A 123 -15.99 -11.92 8.38
N LYS A 124 -17.08 -11.65 7.64
CA LYS A 124 -17.24 -12.12 6.26
C LYS A 124 -16.23 -11.42 5.34
N ASN A 125 -16.13 -10.10 5.45
CA ASN A 125 -15.19 -9.32 4.64
C ASN A 125 -13.74 -9.71 4.93
N TRP A 126 -13.40 -9.94 6.20
CA TRP A 126 -12.10 -10.45 6.63
C TRP A 126 -11.77 -11.79 5.97
N LYS A 127 -12.68 -12.77 6.05
CA LYS A 127 -12.48 -14.09 5.45
C LYS A 127 -12.30 -14.03 3.94
N GLU A 128 -13.13 -13.26 3.24
CA GLU A 128 -13.05 -13.13 1.78
C GLU A 128 -11.81 -12.33 1.34
N LEU A 129 -11.41 -11.31 2.11
CA LEU A 129 -10.18 -10.54 1.89
C LEU A 129 -8.94 -11.44 2.01
N ASN A 130 -8.84 -12.26 3.07
CA ASN A 130 -7.74 -13.22 3.24
C ASN A 130 -7.69 -14.22 2.06
N GLY A 131 -8.89 -14.66 1.63
CA GLY A 131 -9.16 -15.36 0.37
C GLY A 131 -8.40 -14.81 -0.82
N ALA A 132 -8.68 -13.55 -1.13
CA ALA A 132 -8.16 -12.86 -2.29
C ALA A 132 -6.67 -12.50 -2.17
N LEU A 133 -6.24 -12.04 -0.98
CA LEU A 133 -4.83 -11.70 -0.72
C LEU A 133 -3.92 -12.91 -0.86
N SER A 134 -4.39 -14.11 -0.50
CA SER A 134 -3.62 -15.34 -0.70
C SER A 134 -3.28 -15.60 -2.16
N GLY A 135 -4.25 -15.36 -3.05
CA GLY A 135 -4.05 -15.49 -4.49
C GLY A 135 -3.12 -14.42 -5.06
N LEU A 136 -3.22 -13.19 -4.54
CA LEU A 136 -2.41 -12.07 -5.02
C LEU A 136 -0.94 -12.14 -4.57
N LEU A 137 -0.71 -12.55 -3.32
CA LEU A 137 0.62 -12.60 -2.70
C LEU A 137 1.29 -13.97 -2.83
N CYS A 138 0.59 -14.96 -3.38
CA CYS A 138 1.02 -16.36 -3.39
C CYS A 138 1.40 -16.87 -1.99
N ALA A 139 0.80 -16.29 -0.96
CA ALA A 139 1.04 -16.58 0.44
C ALA A 139 -0.19 -17.29 1.01
N SER A 140 0.00 -18.19 1.97
CA SER A 140 -1.10 -19.02 2.47
C SER A 140 -1.96 -18.33 3.53
N LEU A 141 -2.41 -17.09 3.26
CA LEU A 141 -3.18 -16.25 4.19
C LEU A 141 -4.60 -16.79 4.45
N ASN A 142 -5.09 -17.70 3.61
CA ASN A 142 -6.39 -18.37 3.75
C ASN A 142 -6.53 -19.17 5.04
N PHE A 143 -5.42 -19.50 5.71
CA PHE A 143 -5.42 -20.17 7.00
C PHE A 143 -5.65 -19.22 8.19
N ILE A 144 -5.64 -17.90 7.94
CA ILE A 144 -5.96 -16.89 8.94
C ILE A 144 -7.49 -16.84 9.07
N ASP A 145 -8.00 -17.51 10.10
CA ASP A 145 -9.42 -17.57 10.49
C ASP A 145 -9.57 -17.11 11.95
N SER A 146 -10.80 -17.02 12.43
CA SER A 146 -11.21 -16.62 13.80
C SER A 146 -10.44 -17.30 14.93
N SER A 147 -9.86 -18.48 14.72
CA SER A 147 -9.05 -19.18 15.72
C SER A 147 -7.62 -18.65 15.87
N ASN A 148 -7.10 -17.97 14.84
CA ASN A 148 -5.73 -17.45 14.76
C ASN A 148 -5.69 -15.94 14.44
N SER A 149 -6.84 -15.27 14.47
CA SER A 149 -6.96 -13.81 14.35
C SER A 149 -7.44 -13.21 15.67
N MET A 150 -7.00 -12.00 15.99
CA MET A 150 -7.50 -11.21 17.13
C MET A 150 -8.36 -10.05 16.61
N SER A 151 -9.49 -9.77 17.26
CA SER A 151 -10.41 -8.67 16.93
C SER A 151 -10.72 -7.77 18.11
#